data_AF-A0A1G0Y5H5-F1
#
_entry.id   AF-A0A1G0Y5H5-F1
#
_cell.length_a   1.000
_cell.length_b   1.000
_cell.length_c   1.000
_cell.angle_alpha   90.00
_cell.angle_beta   90.00
_cell.angle_gamma   90.00
#
_symmetry.space_group_name_H-M   'P 1'
#
loop_
_entity.id
_entity.type
_entity.pdbx_description
1 polymer ?
#
loop_
_entity_poly.entity_id
_entity_poly.type
_entity_poly.pdbx_seq_one_letter_code
_entity_poly.pdbx_strand_id
1 'polypeptide(L)'
;MQTIFNKWGRALLWVFVFSTAISTAFGQGTICQLCGMDAAKSETEFILHRKTEPPLHACCINCTRRVMKKLGDGIAEVTALDYRTRKHVPAPTAFYVIGSEHIPKGSMTPFVFAFGAQEDAAKFKDRFGGEVLPFDQVLERLEAKSK
;
A
#
# COMPACT_ATOMS: atom_id res chain seq x y z
N MET A 1 2.91 54.96 59.95
CA MET A 1 3.34 56.08 59.10
C MET A 1 4.49 55.56 58.26
N GLN A 2 4.32 55.51 56.93
CA GLN A 2 5.35 55.56 55.87
C GLN A 2 6.56 54.61 55.98
N THR A 3 7.03 53.86 54.98
CA THR A 3 6.86 53.88 53.53
C THR A 3 7.64 52.66 53.03
N ILE A 4 7.06 51.93 52.10
CA ILE A 4 7.73 50.85 51.36
C ILE A 4 8.64 51.50 50.33
N PHE A 5 9.94 51.19 50.33
CA PHE A 5 10.84 51.53 49.24
C PHE A 5 11.78 50.36 48.93
N ASN A 6 11.68 49.93 47.67
CA ASN A 6 12.68 49.25 46.84
C ASN A 6 13.38 47.98 47.35
N LYS A 7 13.27 46.91 46.55
CA LYS A 7 14.42 46.48 45.74
C LYS A 7 14.04 45.46 44.68
N TRP A 8 14.66 45.66 43.52
CA TRP A 8 14.56 44.87 42.32
C TRP A 8 15.12 43.46 42.52
N GLY A 9 14.33 42.44 42.19
CA GLY A 9 14.76 41.04 42.12
C GLY A 9 14.56 40.54 40.70
N ARG A 10 15.69 40.36 39.99
CA ARG A 10 15.79 39.83 38.62
C ARG A 10 15.07 38.47 38.55
N ALA A 11 13.91 38.43 37.90
CA ALA A 11 13.27 37.17 37.56
C ALA A 11 13.95 36.60 36.32
N LEU A 12 14.66 35.48 36.52
CA LEU A 12 15.31 34.69 35.49
C LEU A 12 14.32 34.33 34.39
N LEU A 13 14.61 34.77 33.17
CA LEU A 13 14.01 34.23 31.96
C LEU A 13 14.43 32.77 31.82
N TRP A 14 13.55 31.86 32.24
CA TRP A 14 13.61 30.46 31.84
C TRP A 14 13.28 30.38 30.35
N VAL A 15 14.30 30.48 29.50
CA VAL A 15 14.18 30.08 28.10
C VAL A 15 14.07 28.55 28.10
N PHE A 16 12.83 28.05 28.22
CA PHE A 16 12.51 26.68 27.88
C PHE A 16 12.75 26.53 26.38
N VAL A 17 13.95 26.04 26.02
CA VAL A 17 14.21 25.54 24.67
C VAL A 17 13.37 24.27 24.53
N PHE A 18 12.12 24.43 24.11
CA PHE A 18 11.31 23.34 23.60
C PHE A 18 12.00 22.87 22.32
N SER A 19 12.88 21.88 22.47
CA SER A 19 13.44 21.13 21.35
C SER A 19 12.27 20.43 20.67
N THR A 20 11.66 21.10 19.70
CA THR A 20 10.69 20.48 18.82
C THR A 20 11.45 19.44 18.03
N ALA A 21 11.33 18.18 18.43
CA ALA A 21 11.71 17.06 17.60
C ALA A 21 10.87 17.16 16.33
N ILE A 22 11.45 17.75 15.28
CA ILE A 22 10.91 17.73 13.93
C ILE A 22 10.91 16.27 13.54
N SER A 23 9.75 15.62 13.73
CA SER A 23 9.50 14.32 13.14
C SER A 23 9.43 14.58 11.64
N THR A 24 10.55 14.35 10.95
CA THR A 24 10.54 14.20 9.51
C THR A 24 9.72 12.96 9.22
N ALA A 25 8.42 13.15 8.98
CA ALA A 25 7.62 12.17 8.29
C ALA A 25 8.19 12.08 6.88
N PHE A 26 9.20 11.23 6.70
CA PHE A 26 9.63 10.78 5.39
C PHE A 26 8.40 10.15 4.75
N GLY A 27 7.77 10.89 3.83
CA GLY A 27 6.70 10.38 2.99
C GLY A 27 7.19 9.08 2.36
N GLN A 28 6.52 7.98 2.69
CA GLN A 28 6.89 6.66 2.22
C GLN A 28 6.82 6.65 0.70
N GLY A 29 7.97 6.43 0.08
CA GLY A 29 8.05 6.31 -1.36
C GLY A 29 7.10 5.22 -1.85
N THR A 30 6.38 5.54 -2.91
CA THR A 30 5.50 4.63 -3.66
C THR A 30 6.29 3.59 -4.46
N ILE A 31 7.49 3.24 -4.00
CA ILE A 31 8.37 2.29 -4.64
C ILE A 31 8.10 0.91 -4.04
N CYS A 32 7.93 -0.07 -4.92
CA CYS A 32 7.79 -1.47 -4.54
C CYS A 32 9.07 -1.95 -3.85
N GLN A 33 8.99 -2.18 -2.54
CA GLN A 33 10.15 -2.56 -1.72
C GLN A 33 10.73 -3.95 -2.07
N LEU A 34 10.06 -4.73 -2.93
CA LEU A 34 10.57 -6.03 -3.38
C LEU A 34 11.31 -6.01 -4.72
N CYS A 35 10.98 -5.08 -5.63
CA CYS A 35 11.58 -5.09 -6.98
C CYS A 35 12.03 -3.71 -7.46
N GLY A 36 11.78 -2.63 -6.71
CA GLY A 36 12.18 -1.27 -7.09
C GLY A 36 11.30 -0.59 -8.13
N MET A 37 10.26 -1.24 -8.64
CA MET A 37 9.29 -0.59 -9.55
C MET A 37 8.49 0.50 -8.84
N ASP A 38 8.11 1.55 -9.56
CA ASP A 38 7.24 2.62 -9.06
C ASP A 38 5.79 2.12 -8.99
N ALA A 39 5.35 1.75 -7.79
CA ALA A 39 4.02 1.21 -7.53
C ALA A 39 2.92 2.26 -7.75
N ALA A 40 3.17 3.55 -7.53
CA ALA A 40 2.19 4.60 -7.84
C ALA A 40 1.87 4.72 -9.32
N LYS A 41 2.78 4.29 -10.19
CA LYS A 41 2.55 4.22 -11.64
C LYS A 41 2.02 2.86 -12.09
N SER A 42 1.87 1.90 -11.17
CA SER A 42 1.33 0.59 -11.50
C SER A 42 -0.19 0.64 -11.67
N GLU A 43 -0.68 -0.08 -12.67
CA GLU A 43 -2.10 -0.32 -12.86
C GLU A 43 -2.61 -1.52 -12.06
N THR A 44 -1.71 -2.24 -11.38
CA THR A 44 -1.97 -3.47 -10.61
C THR A 44 -1.39 -3.38 -9.19
N GLU A 45 -1.31 -2.17 -8.63
CA GLU A 45 -0.78 -1.90 -7.30
C GLU A 45 -1.57 -2.63 -6.19
N PHE A 46 -0.85 -3.02 -5.15
CA PHE A 46 -1.39 -3.45 -3.87
C PHE A 46 -0.74 -2.66 -2.73
N ILE A 47 -1.51 -2.39 -1.69
CA ILE A 47 -1.02 -1.80 -0.45
C ILE A 47 -1.23 -2.81 0.67
N LEU A 48 -0.13 -3.15 1.34
CA LEU A 48 -0.13 -4.02 2.52
C LEU A 48 -0.02 -3.16 3.77
N HIS A 49 -1.15 -2.98 4.46
CA HIS A 49 -1.21 -2.24 5.71
C HIS A 49 -0.65 -3.12 6.83
N ARG A 50 0.44 -2.68 7.45
CA ARG A 50 1.09 -3.40 8.55
C ARG A 50 0.49 -2.95 9.89
N LYS A 51 0.56 -3.82 10.90
CA LYS A 51 -0.03 -3.55 12.23
C LYS A 51 0.66 -2.40 12.98
N THR A 52 1.98 -2.33 12.89
CA THR A 52 2.82 -1.42 13.70
C THR A 52 3.70 -0.50 12.86
N GLU A 53 3.89 -0.84 11.59
CA GLU A 53 4.75 -0.13 10.66
C GLU A 53 3.92 0.54 9.56
N PRO A 54 4.47 1.51 8.82
CA PRO A 54 3.74 2.11 7.73
C PRO A 54 3.40 1.14 6.60
N PRO A 55 2.41 1.43 5.73
CA PRO A 55 2.04 0.52 4.65
C PRO A 55 3.22 0.23 3.70
N LEU A 56 3.22 -0.97 3.13
CA LEU A 56 4.11 -1.34 2.03
C LEU A 56 3.34 -1.30 0.72
N HIS A 57 3.95 -0.69 -0.29
CA HIS A 57 3.44 -0.72 -1.66
C HIS A 57 4.08 -1.87 -2.43
N ALA A 58 3.26 -2.60 -3.19
CA ALA A 58 3.70 -3.64 -4.10
C ALA A 58 3.15 -3.35 -5.50
N CYS A 59 4.02 -3.41 -6.51
CA CYS A 59 3.63 -3.07 -7.88
C CYS A 59 2.68 -4.08 -8.54
N CYS A 60 2.62 -5.32 -8.03
CA CYS A 60 1.76 -6.38 -8.55
C CYS A 60 1.56 -7.48 -7.50
N ILE A 61 0.57 -8.35 -7.74
CA ILE A 61 0.19 -9.43 -6.82
C ILE A 61 1.33 -10.43 -6.52
N ASN A 62 2.27 -10.63 -7.45
CA ASN A 62 3.40 -11.53 -7.20
C ASN A 62 4.34 -10.95 -6.14
N CYS A 63 4.57 -9.63 -6.14
CA CYS A 63 5.29 -8.98 -5.06
C CYS A 63 4.47 -9.03 -3.76
N THR A 64 3.16 -8.77 -3.81
CA THR A 64 2.25 -8.87 -2.65
C THR A 64 2.36 -10.21 -1.96
N ARG A 65 2.22 -11.32 -2.71
CA ARG A 65 2.34 -12.69 -2.20
C ARG A 65 3.67 -12.94 -1.49
N ARG A 66 4.78 -12.46 -2.06
CA ARG A 66 6.11 -12.61 -1.46
C ARG A 66 6.24 -11.81 -0.15
N VAL A 67 5.67 -10.60 -0.09
CA VAL A 67 5.62 -9.82 1.16
C VAL A 67 4.75 -10.54 2.20
N MET A 68 3.57 -11.03 1.80
CA MET A 68 2.68 -11.79 2.68
C MET A 68 3.36 -13.02 3.27
N LYS A 69 4.08 -13.78 2.45
CA LYS A 69 4.86 -14.94 2.92
C LYS A 69 5.96 -14.56 3.91
N LYS A 70 6.57 -13.38 3.76
CA LYS A 70 7.65 -12.91 4.63
C LYS A 70 7.14 -12.34 5.96
N LEU A 71 6.06 -11.57 5.93
CA LEU A 71 5.55 -10.84 7.10
C LEU A 71 4.45 -11.57 7.85
N GLY A 72 3.74 -12.50 7.20
CA GLY A 72 2.68 -13.29 7.82
C GLY A 72 1.64 -12.44 8.54
N ASP A 73 1.51 -12.68 9.84
CA ASP A 73 0.58 -12.00 10.74
C ASP A 73 0.95 -10.54 11.05
N GLY A 74 2.10 -10.05 10.59
CA GLY A 74 2.46 -8.63 10.64
C GLY A 74 1.62 -7.72 9.74
N ILE A 75 0.85 -8.30 8.82
CA ILE A 75 -0.06 -7.58 7.91
C ILE A 75 -1.46 -7.55 8.55
N ALA A 76 -2.01 -6.34 8.67
CA ALA A 76 -3.36 -6.10 9.17
C ALA A 76 -4.41 -6.21 8.05
N GLU A 77 -4.10 -5.62 6.89
CA GLU A 77 -5.02 -5.55 5.75
C GLU A 77 -4.23 -5.50 4.44
N VAL A 78 -4.83 -6.00 3.37
CA VAL A 78 -4.32 -5.85 2.00
C VAL A 78 -5.41 -5.23 1.14
N THR A 79 -5.08 -4.13 0.47
CA THR A 79 -5.94 -3.52 -0.54
C THR A 79 -5.30 -3.65 -1.93
N ALA A 80 -6.13 -3.73 -2.95
CA ALA A 80 -5.74 -3.83 -4.35
C ALA A 80 -6.30 -2.64 -5.13
N LEU A 81 -5.55 -2.11 -6.08
CA LEU A 81 -6.01 -1.07 -6.97
C LEU A 81 -7.00 -1.64 -7.98
N ASP A 82 -8.26 -1.22 -7.88
CA ASP A 82 -9.30 -1.55 -8.85
C ASP A 82 -8.92 -0.94 -10.21
N TYR A 83 -8.75 -1.81 -11.21
CA TYR A 83 -8.27 -1.41 -12.52
C TYR A 83 -9.22 -0.42 -13.23
N ARG A 84 -10.53 -0.56 -13.03
CA ARG A 84 -11.55 0.28 -13.68
C ARG A 84 -11.72 1.61 -12.97
N THR A 85 -11.91 1.60 -11.66
CA THR A 85 -12.27 2.78 -10.87
C THR A 85 -11.04 3.54 -10.37
N ARG A 86 -9.87 2.92 -10.40
CA ARG A 86 -8.60 3.45 -9.87
C ARG A 86 -8.65 3.75 -8.37
N LYS A 87 -9.55 3.07 -7.64
CA LYS A 87 -9.66 3.13 -6.18
C LYS A 87 -9.15 1.85 -5.55
N HIS A 88 -8.61 1.94 -4.35
CA HIS A 88 -8.22 0.75 -3.59
C HIS A 88 -9.46 0.06 -3.00
N VAL A 89 -9.52 -1.25 -3.16
CA VAL A 89 -10.59 -2.13 -2.63
C VAL A 89 -9.96 -3.24 -1.78
N PRO A 90 -10.67 -3.83 -0.81
CA PRO A 90 -10.14 -4.95 -0.03
C PRO A 90 -9.76 -6.11 -0.96
N ALA A 91 -8.48 -6.51 -0.93
CA ALA A 91 -7.96 -7.51 -1.85
C ALA A 91 -8.63 -8.89 -1.69
N PRO A 92 -8.88 -9.41 -0.46
CA PRO A 92 -9.47 -10.74 -0.29
C PRO A 92 -10.87 -10.89 -0.88
N THR A 93 -11.63 -9.80 -1.02
CA THR A 93 -13.01 -9.82 -1.52
C THR A 93 -13.14 -9.32 -2.96
N ALA A 94 -12.03 -8.97 -3.61
CA ALA A 94 -12.03 -8.52 -5.00
C ALA A 94 -12.03 -9.70 -5.99
N PHE A 95 -12.33 -9.39 -7.25
CA PHE A 95 -12.29 -10.32 -8.37
C PHE A 95 -11.06 -10.03 -9.22
N TYR A 96 -10.40 -11.07 -9.71
CA TYR A 96 -9.13 -10.93 -10.40
C TYR A 96 -9.17 -11.56 -11.78
N VAL A 97 -8.73 -10.82 -12.80
CA VAL A 97 -8.48 -11.40 -14.13
C VAL A 97 -7.01 -11.72 -14.27
N ILE A 98 -6.68 -12.99 -14.52
CA ILE A 98 -5.32 -13.47 -14.81
C ILE A 98 -5.26 -14.05 -16.23
N GLY A 99 -4.12 -13.83 -16.91
CA GLY A 99 -3.88 -14.43 -18.22
C GLY A 99 -4.61 -13.76 -19.38
N SER A 100 -5.03 -12.50 -19.21
CA SER A 100 -5.49 -11.66 -20.32
C SER A 100 -4.33 -11.24 -21.23
N GLU A 101 -4.65 -10.85 -22.47
CA GLU A 101 -3.68 -10.29 -23.42
C GLU A 101 -3.34 -8.81 -23.14
N HIS A 102 -4.08 -8.16 -22.24
CA HIS A 102 -3.86 -6.77 -21.88
C HIS A 102 -2.58 -6.58 -21.04
N ILE A 103 -1.78 -5.57 -21.38
CA ILE A 103 -0.50 -5.25 -20.73
C ILE A 103 -0.69 -4.01 -19.83
N PRO A 104 -0.66 -4.14 -18.50
CA PRO A 104 -0.75 -3.02 -17.58
C PRO A 104 0.57 -2.24 -17.52
N LYS A 105 0.46 -0.94 -17.21
CA LYS A 105 1.63 -0.14 -16.82
C LYS A 105 2.13 -0.55 -15.44
N GLY A 106 3.45 -0.50 -15.26
CA GLY A 106 4.10 -0.67 -13.95
C GLY A 106 3.97 -2.07 -13.32
N SER A 107 3.70 -3.11 -14.11
CA SER A 107 3.56 -4.49 -13.66
C SER A 107 4.49 -5.43 -14.42
N MET A 108 4.62 -6.68 -13.94
CA MET A 108 5.32 -7.77 -14.62
C MET A 108 4.39 -8.96 -14.88
N THR A 109 4.79 -9.84 -15.81
CA THR A 109 4.05 -11.08 -16.10
C THR A 109 4.19 -12.09 -14.94
N PRO A 110 3.16 -12.92 -14.69
CA PRO A 110 1.83 -12.84 -15.27
C PRO A 110 1.05 -11.61 -14.78
N PHE A 111 0.36 -10.93 -15.71
CA PHE A 111 -0.47 -9.78 -15.37
C PHE A 111 -1.76 -10.23 -14.69
N VAL A 112 -2.11 -9.53 -13.61
CA VAL A 112 -3.32 -9.79 -12.82
C VAL A 112 -3.98 -8.45 -12.51
N PHE A 113 -5.25 -8.32 -12.89
CA PHE A 113 -6.04 -7.11 -12.73
C PHE A 113 -7.09 -7.30 -11.64
N ALA A 114 -7.18 -6.38 -10.69
CA ALA A 114 -8.16 -6.42 -9.62
C ALA A 114 -9.42 -5.60 -9.96
N PHE A 115 -10.58 -6.08 -9.53
CA PHE A 115 -11.87 -5.42 -9.69
C PHE A 115 -12.69 -5.58 -8.41
N GLY A 116 -13.24 -4.48 -7.91
CA GLY A 116 -14.15 -4.49 -6.76
C GLY A 116 -15.54 -5.04 -7.08
N ALA A 117 -15.91 -5.12 -8.36
CA ALA A 117 -17.18 -5.69 -8.81
C ALA A 117 -16.97 -6.79 -9.86
N GLN A 118 -17.75 -7.87 -9.74
CA GLN A 118 -17.62 -9.05 -10.59
C GLN A 118 -17.96 -8.75 -12.05
N GLU A 119 -18.93 -7.87 -12.28
CA GLU A 119 -19.38 -7.49 -13.62
C GLU A 119 -18.28 -6.79 -14.42
N ASP A 120 -17.40 -6.05 -13.76
CA ASP A 120 -16.28 -5.39 -14.43
C ASP A 120 -15.16 -6.35 -14.79
N ALA A 121 -14.88 -7.31 -13.90
CA ALA A 121 -13.96 -8.40 -14.19
C ALA A 121 -14.45 -9.23 -15.38
N ALA A 122 -15.76 -9.52 -15.44
CA ALA A 122 -16.39 -10.21 -16.56
C ALA A 122 -16.26 -9.42 -17.87
N LYS A 123 -16.60 -8.12 -17.87
CA LYS A 123 -16.44 -7.26 -19.06
C LYS A 123 -14.99 -7.14 -19.52
N PHE A 124 -14.05 -7.07 -18.58
CA PHE A 124 -12.62 -7.04 -18.91
C PHE A 124 -12.17 -8.36 -19.54
N LYS A 125 -12.57 -9.49 -18.96
CA LYS A 125 -12.33 -10.83 -19.52
C LYS A 125 -12.92 -10.96 -20.93
N ASP A 126 -14.15 -10.53 -21.15
CA ASP A 126 -14.81 -10.64 -22.46
C ASP A 126 -14.05 -9.83 -23.53
N ARG A 127 -13.42 -8.72 -23.14
CA ARG A 127 -12.65 -7.86 -24.04
C ARG A 127 -11.22 -8.32 -24.28
N PHE A 128 -10.55 -8.84 -23.25
CA PHE A 128 -9.10 -9.08 -23.25
C PHE A 128 -8.70 -10.54 -22.99
N GLY A 129 -9.67 -11.44 -22.85
CA GLY A 129 -9.46 -12.83 -22.48
C GLY A 129 -9.07 -13.01 -21.01
N GLY A 130 -8.57 -14.21 -20.70
CA GLY A 130 -8.17 -14.61 -19.36
C GLY A 130 -9.26 -15.30 -18.55
N GLU A 131 -9.01 -15.42 -17.25
CA GLU A 131 -9.84 -16.15 -16.29
C GLU A 131 -10.13 -15.26 -15.08
N VAL A 132 -11.39 -15.21 -14.64
CA VAL A 132 -11.81 -14.52 -13.42
C VAL A 132 -11.69 -15.47 -12.25
N LEU A 133 -10.89 -15.13 -11.25
CA LEU A 133 -10.63 -15.92 -10.05
C LEU A 133 -10.76 -15.05 -8.78
N PRO A 134 -11.14 -15.64 -7.64
CA PRO A 134 -10.99 -15.00 -6.33
C PRO A 134 -9.52 -14.92 -5.90
N PHE A 135 -9.25 -14.09 -4.88
CA PHE A 135 -7.89 -13.77 -4.43
C PHE A 135 -7.03 -15.00 -4.11
N ASP A 136 -7.56 -15.93 -3.32
CA ASP A 136 -6.89 -17.15 -2.89
C ASP A 136 -6.50 -18.06 -4.05
N GLN A 137 -7.41 -18.27 -5.01
CA GLN A 137 -7.15 -19.08 -6.20
C GLN A 137 -6.10 -18.44 -7.12
N VAL A 138 -6.04 -17.11 -7.19
CA VAL A 138 -4.93 -16.45 -7.90
C VAL A 138 -3.60 -16.71 -7.21
N LEU A 139 -3.54 -16.60 -5.88
CA LEU A 139 -2.30 -16.88 -5.15
C LEU A 139 -1.83 -18.31 -5.40
N GLU A 140 -2.72 -19.30 -5.32
CA GLU A 140 -2.42 -20.70 -5.61
C GLU A 140 -1.90 -20.89 -7.05
N ARG A 141 -2.58 -20.28 -8.04
CA ARG A 141 -2.18 -20.34 -9.45
C ARG A 141 -0.78 -19.76 -9.68
N LEU A 142 -0.42 -18.68 -8.98
CA LEU A 142 0.89 -18.06 -9.06
C LEU A 142 1.98 -18.91 -8.39
N GLU A 143 1.64 -19.65 -7.33
CA GLU A 143 2.57 -20.56 -6.67
C GLU A 143 2.88 -21.81 -7.50
N ALA A 144 1.86 -22.41 -8.12
CA ALA A 144 2.01 -23.58 -8.95
C ALA A 144 2.99 -23.37 -10.12
N LYS A 145 3.06 -22.15 -10.66
CA LYS A 145 3.98 -21.78 -11.76
C LYS A 145 5.41 -21.45 -11.31
N SER A 146 5.68 -21.38 -10.01
CA SER A 146 7.00 -21.04 -9.46
C SER A 146 7.88 -22.24 -9.11
N LYS A 147 7.37 -23.45 -9.36
CA LYS A 147 8.10 -24.73 -9.28
C LYS A 147 8.52 -25.16 -10.68
#